data_AF-A0A7J9MEI1-F1
#
_entry.id   AF-A0A7J9MEI1-F1
#
_cell.length_a   1.000
_cell.length_b   1.000
_cell.length_c   1.000
_cell.angle_alpha   90.00
_cell.angle_beta   90.00
_cell.angle_gamma   90.00
#
_symmetry.space_group_name_H-M   'P 1'
#
loop_
_entity.id
_entity.type
_entity.pdbx_description
1 polymer ?
#
loop_
_entity_poly.entity_id
_entity_poly.type
_entity_poly.pdbx_seq_one_letter_code
_entity_poly.pdbx_strand_id
1 'polypeptide(L)'
;MVPFGLMPIWVLKLKCIQYELIDEDLSNKSALLLQLNPIYKKIPVLVHNGKPISESLVILEYLDQTWTQNPIMPQHPLEKARQRFWAKFNDEKKAMEELVENLKLAEEELQGKRFFKGDKIRVADLAFGWLANLMSVFEQVTGF
;
A
#
# COMPACT_ATOMS: atom_id res chain seq x y z
N MET A 1 -8.19 12.45 -2.42
CA MET A 1 -8.49 11.48 -1.33
C MET A 1 -8.07 10.11 -1.83
N VAL A 2 -7.04 9.50 -1.26
CA VAL A 2 -6.53 8.21 -1.71
C VAL A 2 -7.47 7.09 -1.21
N PRO A 3 -7.94 6.16 -2.07
CA PRO A 3 -9.01 5.22 -1.73
C PRO A 3 -8.68 4.24 -0.57
N PHE A 4 -7.40 4.04 -0.24
CA PHE A 4 -6.96 3.11 0.81
C PHE A 4 -7.34 3.54 2.24
N GLY A 5 -7.48 4.85 2.49
CA GLY A 5 -7.87 5.36 3.81
C GLY A 5 -9.34 5.14 4.17
N LEU A 6 -10.19 4.81 3.19
CA LEU A 6 -11.65 4.79 3.37
C LEU A 6 -12.17 3.51 4.02
N MET A 7 -11.52 2.36 3.80
CA MET A 7 -12.05 1.07 4.29
C MET A 7 -12.15 1.02 5.82
N PRO A 8 -11.12 1.41 6.61
CA PRO A 8 -11.28 1.47 8.06
C PRO A 8 -12.39 2.44 8.52
N ILE A 9 -12.52 3.59 7.85
CA ILE A 9 -13.57 4.57 8.17
C ILE A 9 -14.96 3.96 7.95
N TRP A 10 -15.17 3.22 6.85
CA TRP A 10 -16.44 2.55 6.60
C TRP A 10 -16.76 1.50 7.65
N VAL A 11 -15.77 0.70 8.08
CA VAL A 11 -15.97 -0.31 9.12
C VAL A 11 -16.28 0.34 10.47
N LEU A 12 -15.59 1.42 10.84
CA LEU A 12 -15.89 2.19 12.04
C LEU A 12 -17.34 2.70 12.02
N LYS A 13 -17.80 3.24 10.89
CA LYS A 13 -19.19 3.70 10.70
C LYS A 13 -20.20 2.54 10.79
N LEU A 14 -19.95 1.43 10.11
CA LEU A 14 -20.83 0.25 10.11
C LEU A 14 -20.98 -0.36 11.50
N LYS A 15 -19.92 -0.32 12.30
CA LYS A 15 -19.90 -0.80 13.69
C LYS A 15 -20.35 0.26 14.70
N CYS A 16 -20.74 1.45 14.25
CA CYS A 16 -21.13 2.59 15.10
C CYS A 16 -20.07 2.96 16.15
N ILE A 17 -18.79 2.80 15.81
CA ILE A 17 -17.67 3.15 16.69
C ILE A 17 -17.40 4.65 16.54
N GLN A 18 -17.30 5.36 17.66
CA GLN A 18 -16.89 6.78 17.66
C GLN A 18 -15.39 6.89 17.40
N TYR A 19 -15.01 7.84 16.54
CA TYR A 19 -13.62 8.06 16.17
C TYR A 19 -13.39 9.54 15.85
N GLU A 20 -12.14 9.97 16.02
CA GLU A 20 -11.63 11.23 15.50
C GLU A 20 -10.87 10.95 14.20
N LEU A 21 -11.15 11.72 13.15
CA LEU A 21 -10.43 11.65 11.88
C LEU A 21 -9.37 12.74 11.85
N ILE A 22 -8.12 12.34 11.71
CA ILE A 22 -6.99 13.23 11.46
C ILE A 22 -6.60 13.05 10.01
N ASP A 23 -6.85 14.08 9.19
CA ASP A 23 -6.42 14.10 7.80
C ASP A 23 -4.90 14.28 7.69
N GLU A 24 -4.31 13.63 6.70
CA GLU A 24 -2.86 13.59 6.50
C GLU A 24 -2.50 14.09 5.09
N ASP A 25 -1.53 15.00 5.03
CA ASP A 25 -0.94 15.45 3.78
C ASP A 25 0.12 14.44 3.29
N LEU A 26 -0.16 13.78 2.17
CA LEU A 26 0.74 12.76 1.61
C LEU A 26 1.94 13.35 0.87
N SER A 27 1.89 14.62 0.48
CA SER A 27 3.03 15.35 -0.10
C SER A 27 3.99 15.82 0.99
N ASN A 28 3.49 16.09 2.20
CA ASN A 28 4.28 16.51 3.35
C ASN A 28 3.82 15.79 4.63
N LYS A 29 4.34 14.56 4.82
CA LYS A 29 3.94 13.68 5.91
C LYS A 29 4.26 14.29 7.29
N SER A 30 3.29 14.27 8.18
CA SER A 30 3.36 14.77 9.54
C SER A 30 4.34 13.96 10.40
N ALA A 31 4.97 14.62 11.37
CA ALA A 31 5.81 13.96 12.37
C ALA A 31 5.01 12.90 13.15
N LEU A 32 3.71 13.12 13.37
CA LEU A 32 2.83 12.17 14.03
C LEU A 32 2.70 10.88 13.22
N LEU A 33 2.44 10.94 11.90
CA LEU A 33 2.40 9.75 11.05
C LEU A 33 3.73 8.99 11.08
N LEU A 34 4.85 9.71 10.96
CA LEU A 34 6.18 9.10 10.98
C LEU A 34 6.49 8.41 12.30
N GLN A 35 5.97 8.92 13.41
CA GLN A 35 6.07 8.30 14.72
C GLN A 35 5.17 7.06 14.84
N LEU A 36 3.93 7.14 14.36
CA LEU A 36 2.94 6.07 14.51
C LEU A 36 3.17 4.90 13.55
N ASN A 37 3.70 5.15 12.36
CA ASN A 37 4.06 4.14 11.36
C ASN A 37 5.48 4.38 10.81
N PRO A 38 6.53 4.10 11.61
CA PRO A 38 7.91 4.41 11.24
C PRO A 38 8.45 3.54 10.10
N ILE A 39 7.85 2.35 9.88
CA ILE A 39 8.27 1.38 8.86
C ILE A 39 7.81 1.82 7.47
N TYR A 40 6.49 1.87 7.26
CA TYR A 40 5.94 2.15 5.93
C TYR A 40 5.62 3.63 5.72
N LYS A 41 5.40 4.39 6.81
CA LYS A 41 5.08 5.83 6.74
C LYS A 41 3.87 6.08 5.84
N LYS A 42 2.87 5.19 5.89
CA LYS A 42 1.67 5.20 5.06
C LYS A 42 0.43 5.24 5.93
N ILE A 43 -0.63 5.83 5.39
CA ILE A 43 -2.00 5.73 5.90
C ILE A 43 -2.71 4.53 5.27
N PRO A 44 -3.79 4.01 5.88
CA PRO A 44 -4.36 4.40 7.18
C PRO A 44 -3.53 3.90 8.38
N VAL A 45 -3.61 4.64 9.49
CA VAL A 45 -3.16 4.19 10.81
C VAL A 45 -4.32 4.39 11.78
N LEU A 46 -4.74 3.31 12.46
CA LEU A 46 -5.72 3.38 13.54
C LEU A 46 -4.97 3.51 14.87
N VAL A 47 -5.34 4.47 15.71
CA VAL A 47 -4.82 4.56 17.07
C VAL A 47 -5.94 4.21 18.05
N HIS A 48 -5.79 3.11 18.78
CA HIS A 48 -6.73 2.71 19.82
C HIS A 48 -6.00 2.62 21.17
N ASN A 49 -6.45 3.39 22.15
CA ASN A 49 -5.83 3.48 23.49
C ASN A 49 -4.33 3.82 23.41
N GLY A 50 -3.98 4.77 22.54
CA GLY A 50 -2.60 5.23 22.33
C GLY A 50 -1.71 4.23 21.56
N LYS A 51 -2.25 3.09 21.11
CA LYS A 51 -1.49 2.08 20.37
C LYS A 51 -1.80 2.16 18.88
N PRO A 52 -0.80 2.37 18.00
CA PRO A 52 -1.03 2.39 16.56
C PRO A 52 -1.16 0.97 15.99
N ILE A 53 -2.09 0.82 15.05
CA ILE A 53 -2.24 -0.32 14.15
C ILE A 53 -2.15 0.21 12.72
N SER A 54 -1.22 -0.32 11.93
CA SER A 54 -1.03 0.02 10.52
C SER A 54 -1.53 -1.12 9.62
N GLU A 55 -1.58 -0.88 8.31
CA GLU A 55 -2.10 -1.78 7.28
C GLU A 55 -3.62 -1.93 7.30
N SER A 56 -4.26 -1.61 6.18
CA SER A 56 -5.73 -1.52 6.11
C SER A 56 -6.42 -2.85 6.47
N LEU A 57 -5.96 -3.97 5.92
CA LEU A 57 -6.52 -5.29 6.21
C LEU A 57 -6.31 -5.73 7.67
N VAL A 58 -5.15 -5.38 8.25
CA VAL A 58 -4.84 -5.68 9.67
C VAL A 58 -5.75 -4.86 10.58
N ILE A 59 -5.95 -3.57 10.28
CA ILE A 59 -6.89 -2.70 10.99
C ILE A 59 -8.31 -3.28 10.92
N LEU A 60 -8.75 -3.74 9.75
CA LEU A 60 -10.08 -4.34 9.56
C LEU A 60 -10.26 -5.59 10.42
N GLU A 61 -9.28 -6.49 10.45
CA GLU A 61 -9.32 -7.68 11.33
C GLU A 61 -9.34 -7.29 12.80
N TYR A 62 -8.55 -6.29 13.20
CA TYR A 62 -8.53 -5.79 14.57
C TYR A 62 -9.88 -5.23 15.00
N LEU A 63 -10.53 -4.41 14.15
CA LEU A 63 -11.84 -3.84 14.41
C LEU A 63 -12.91 -4.94 14.55
N ASP A 64 -12.87 -5.96 13.69
CA ASP A 64 -13.84 -7.06 13.74
C ASP A 64 -13.69 -7.95 14.98
N GLN A 65 -12.47 -8.18 15.43
CA GLN A 65 -12.19 -8.97 16.63
C GLN A 65 -12.45 -8.19 17.93
N THR A 66 -12.26 -6.87 17.91
CA THR A 66 -12.43 -6.01 19.11
C THR A 66 -13.89 -5.65 19.35
N TRP A 67 -14.65 -5.31 18.30
CA TRP A 67 -16.08 -5.02 18.36
C TRP A 67 -16.86 -6.12 17.65
N THR A 68 -17.24 -7.13 18.42
CA THR A 68 -17.84 -8.38 17.93
C THR A 68 -19.28 -8.23 17.47
N GLN A 69 -19.94 -7.12 17.78
CA GLN A 69 -21.26 -6.79 17.26
C GLN A 69 -21.17 -6.50 15.75
N ASN A 70 -22.12 -7.02 14.98
CA ASN A 70 -22.17 -6.90 13.51
C ASN A 70 -20.83 -7.34 12.86
N PRO A 71 -20.50 -8.65 12.90
CA PRO A 71 -19.25 -9.14 12.36
C PRO A 71 -19.18 -8.89 10.84
N ILE A 72 -18.05 -8.38 10.38
CA ILE A 72 -17.78 -8.17 8.95
C ILE A 72 -17.17 -9.41 8.30
N MET A 73 -16.53 -10.29 9.09
CA MET A 73 -15.97 -11.55 8.60
C MET A 73 -16.91 -12.73 8.88
N PRO A 74 -16.98 -13.74 7.97
CA PRO A 74 -17.67 -15.00 8.23
C PRO A 74 -17.09 -15.74 9.44
N GLN A 75 -17.94 -16.47 10.17
CA GLN A 75 -17.49 -17.30 11.30
C GLN A 75 -16.82 -18.60 10.84
N HIS A 76 -17.31 -19.21 9.76
CA HIS A 76 -16.78 -20.47 9.25
C HIS A 76 -15.35 -20.31 8.72
N PRO A 77 -14.38 -21.17 9.12
CA PRO A 77 -12.97 -20.98 8.78
C PRO A 77 -12.68 -20.91 7.27
N LEU A 78 -13.33 -21.76 6.47
CA LEU A 78 -13.13 -21.79 5.02
C LEU A 78 -13.61 -20.48 4.36
N GLU A 79 -14.76 -19.97 4.77
CA GLU A 79 -15.33 -18.74 4.21
C GLU A 79 -14.50 -17.53 4.63
N LYS A 80 -14.03 -17.51 5.88
CA LYS A 80 -13.07 -16.52 6.37
C LYS A 80 -11.78 -16.53 5.55
N ALA A 81 -11.23 -17.70 5.23
CA ALA A 81 -10.04 -17.84 4.40
C ALA A 81 -10.26 -17.32 2.96
N ARG A 82 -11.42 -17.62 2.37
CA ARG A 82 -11.79 -17.11 1.03
C ARG A 82 -11.91 -15.58 1.00
N GLN A 83 -12.52 -14.98 2.02
CA GLN A 83 -12.63 -13.52 2.12
C GLN A 83 -11.24 -12.86 2.27
N ARG A 84 -10.38 -13.42 3.12
CA ARG A 84 -8.98 -12.97 3.26
C ARG A 84 -8.21 -13.05 1.94
N PHE A 85 -8.38 -14.13 1.19
CA PHE A 85 -7.76 -14.27 -0.13
C PHE A 85 -8.16 -13.13 -1.07
N TRP A 86 -9.47 -12.87 -1.23
CA TRP A 86 -9.93 -11.82 -2.15
C TRP A 86 -9.52 -10.42 -1.70
N ALA A 87 -9.56 -10.15 -0.40
CA ALA A 87 -9.11 -8.88 0.15
C ALA A 87 -7.62 -8.63 -0.13
N LYS A 88 -6.78 -9.65 0.13
CA LYS A 88 -5.34 -9.60 -0.12
C LYS A 88 -5.03 -9.50 -1.62
N PHE A 89 -5.68 -10.31 -2.45
CA PHE A 89 -5.51 -10.29 -3.90
C PHE A 89 -5.78 -8.90 -4.49
N ASN A 90 -6.86 -8.25 -4.06
CA ASN A 90 -7.19 -6.91 -4.52
C ASN A 90 -6.15 -5.86 -4.09
N ASP A 91 -5.62 -5.97 -2.87
CA ASP A 91 -4.60 -5.05 -2.35
C ASP A 91 -3.27 -5.20 -3.11
N GLU A 92 -2.81 -6.45 -3.32
CA GLU A 92 -1.61 -6.76 -4.08
C GLU A 92 -1.74 -6.38 -5.56
N LYS A 93 -2.90 -6.64 -6.17
CA LYS A 93 -3.16 -6.29 -7.57
C LYS A 93 -3.07 -4.78 -7.79
N LYS A 94 -3.65 -3.98 -6.90
CA LYS A 94 -3.58 -2.51 -6.99
C LYS A 94 -2.15 -1.99 -6.85
N ALA A 95 -1.38 -2.53 -5.91
CA ALA A 95 0.03 -2.16 -5.75
C ALA A 95 0.84 -2.47 -7.03
N MET A 96 0.53 -3.60 -7.69
CA MET A 96 1.14 -3.96 -8.96
C MET A 96 0.69 -3.02 -10.10
N GLU A 97 -0.59 -2.70 -10.19
CA GLU A 97 -1.12 -1.76 -11.20
C GLU A 97 -0.47 -0.37 -11.08
N GLU A 98 -0.33 0.16 -9.87
CA GLU A 98 0.36 1.44 -9.60
C GLU A 98 1.84 1.38 -10.00
N LEU A 99 2.54 0.29 -9.68
CA LEU A 99 3.92 0.09 -10.09
C LEU A 99 4.06 0.04 -11.62
N VAL A 100 3.18 -0.70 -12.29
CA VAL A 100 3.17 -0.82 -13.75
C VAL A 100 2.89 0.52 -14.42
N GLU A 101 1.96 1.32 -13.90
CA GLU A 101 1.67 2.67 -14.41
C GLU A 101 2.87 3.60 -14.25
N ASN A 102 3.52 3.61 -13.07
CA ASN A 102 4.73 4.39 -12.84
C ASN A 102 5.88 3.99 -13.76
N LEU A 103 6.06 2.69 -14.02
CA LEU A 103 7.09 2.18 -14.93
C LEU A 103 6.80 2.56 -16.39
N LYS A 104 5.53 2.53 -16.82
CA LYS A 104 5.13 2.99 -18.16
C LYS A 104 5.44 4.46 -18.38
N LEU A 105 5.15 5.32 -17.40
CA LEU A 105 5.50 6.75 -17.48
C LEU A 105 7.01 6.96 -17.61
N ALA A 106 7.82 6.18 -16.88
CA ALA A 106 9.27 6.22 -16.99
C ALA A 106 9.77 5.73 -18.37
N GLU A 107 9.15 4.69 -18.93
CA GLU A 107 9.46 4.17 -20.27
C GLU A 107 9.09 5.19 -21.37
N GLU A 108 7.94 5.85 -21.25
CA GLU A 108 7.50 6.92 -22.15
C GLU A 108 8.46 8.11 -22.18
N GLU A 109 9.06 8.46 -21.04
CA GLU A 109 10.08 9.51 -20.98
C GLU A 109 11.43 9.03 -21.56
N LEU A 110 11.78 7.76 -21.33
CA LEU A 110 13.00 7.15 -21.86
C LEU A 110 12.96 7.05 -23.39
N GLN A 111 11.82 6.76 -23.99
CA GLN A 111 11.61 6.67 -25.46
C GLN A 111 12.60 5.71 -26.15
N GLY A 112 12.98 4.61 -25.49
CA GLY A 112 13.97 3.65 -26.01
C GLY A 112 15.42 4.18 -26.08
N LYS A 113 15.70 5.37 -25.54
CA LYS A 113 17.06 5.90 -25.41
C LYS A 113 17.84 5.07 -24.38
N ARG A 114 19.17 5.08 -24.50
CA ARG A 114 20.06 4.41 -23.54
C ARG A 114 19.97 5.01 -22.13
N PHE A 115 19.78 6.32 -22.05
CA PHE A 115 19.57 7.08 -20.82
C PHE A 115 18.44 8.10 -21.04
N PHE A 116 17.83 8.60 -19.95
CA PHE A 116 16.74 9.58 -20.02
C PHE A 116 17.11 10.82 -20.87
N LYS A 117 18.40 11.18 -20.95
CA LYS A 117 18.93 12.24 -21.84
C LYS A 117 19.85 11.70 -22.95
N GLY A 118 19.48 10.58 -23.59
CA GLY A 118 20.22 10.01 -24.72
C GLY A 118 21.46 9.23 -24.28
N ASP A 119 22.65 9.79 -24.48
CA ASP A 119 23.93 9.11 -24.23
C ASP A 119 24.64 9.55 -22.93
N LYS A 120 24.01 10.42 -22.13
CA LYS A 120 24.61 10.95 -20.90
C LYS A 120 23.80 10.51 -19.67
N ILE A 121 24.48 9.89 -18.71
CA ILE A 121 23.94 9.53 -17.40
C ILE A 121 23.57 10.80 -16.60
N ARG A 122 22.40 10.75 -15.96
CA ARG A 122 21.82 11.80 -15.11
C ARG A 122 21.21 11.21 -13.84
N VAL A 123 20.69 12.10 -12.99
CA VAL A 123 20.07 11.74 -11.70
C VAL A 123 18.93 10.74 -11.87
N ALA A 124 18.09 10.88 -12.91
CA ALA A 124 17.03 9.92 -13.21
C ALA A 124 17.60 8.51 -13.50
N ASP A 125 18.64 8.41 -14.33
CA ASP A 125 19.30 7.14 -14.63
C ASP A 125 19.86 6.47 -13.36
N LEU A 126 20.42 7.27 -12.44
CA LEU A 126 20.92 6.79 -11.15
C LEU A 126 19.77 6.40 -10.19
N ALA A 127 18.67 7.14 -10.18
CA ALA A 127 17.49 6.86 -9.36
C ALA A 127 16.80 5.55 -9.78
N PHE A 128 16.84 5.20 -11.06
CA PHE A 128 16.36 3.93 -11.59
C PHE A 128 17.44 2.84 -11.68
N GLY A 129 18.70 3.14 -11.32
CA GLY A 129 19.83 2.21 -11.48
C GLY A 129 19.68 0.89 -10.73
N TRP A 130 18.88 0.85 -9.67
CA TRP A 130 18.55 -0.40 -8.96
C TRP A 130 17.76 -1.40 -9.82
N LEU A 131 17.02 -0.94 -10.84
CA LEU A 131 16.33 -1.81 -11.80
C LEU A 131 17.31 -2.61 -12.67
N ALA A 132 18.51 -2.09 -12.94
CA ALA A 132 19.54 -2.83 -13.68
C ALA A 132 19.97 -4.10 -12.94
N ASN A 133 20.00 -4.06 -11.59
CA ASN A 133 20.29 -5.25 -10.79
C ASN A 133 19.17 -6.28 -10.89
N LEU A 134 17.91 -5.86 -10.94
CA LEU A 134 16.78 -6.77 -11.17
C LEU A 134 16.83 -7.41 -12.56
N MET A 135 17.13 -6.63 -13.61
CA MET A 135 17.25 -7.15 -14.98
C MET A 135 18.31 -8.25 -15.07
N SER A 136 19.48 -8.05 -14.46
CA SER A 136 20.54 -9.08 -14.45
C SER A 136 20.10 -10.39 -13.77
N VAL A 137 19.30 -10.29 -12.71
CA VAL A 137 18.73 -11.46 -12.02
C VAL A 137 17.65 -12.12 -12.89
N PHE A 138 16.80 -11.33 -13.55
CA PHE A 138 15.79 -11.85 -14.48
C PHE A 138 16.43 -12.56 -15.67
N GLU A 139 17.45 -12.00 -16.31
CA GLU A 139 18.21 -12.63 -17.40
C GLU A 139 18.79 -13.98 -16.96
N GLN A 140 19.43 -14.03 -15.78
CA GLN A 140 19.97 -15.28 -15.22
C GLN A 140 18.90 -16.34 -14.92
N VAL A 141 17.72 -15.93 -14.43
CA VAL A 141 16.63 -16.85 -14.06
C VAL A 141 15.82 -17.33 -15.28
N THR A 142 15.67 -16.48 -16.30
CA THR A 142 14.81 -16.74 -17.46
C THR A 142 15.56 -17.21 -18.70
N GLY A 143 16.90 -17.08 -18.71
CA GLY A 143 17.75 -17.56 -19.80
C GLY A 143 17.70 -16.73 -21.08
N PHE A 144 17.31 -15.45 -20.97
CA PHE A 144 17.47 -14.45 -22.04
C PHE A 144 18.93 -14.00 -22.17
#